data_AF-A0A9E4CJ27-F1
#
_entry.id   AF-A0A9E4CJ27-F1
#
_cell.length_a   1.000
_cell.length_b   1.000
_cell.length_c   1.000
_cell.angle_alpha   90.00
_cell.angle_beta   90.00
_cell.angle_gamma   90.00
#
_symmetry.space_group_name_H-M   'P 1'
#
loop_
_entity.id
_entity.type
_entity.pdbx_description
1 polymer ?
#
loop_
_entity_poly.entity_id
_entity_poly.type
_entity_poly.pdbx_seq_one_letter_code
_entity_poly.pdbx_strand_id
1 'polypeptide(L)'
;MNSYIRFALRNMRKNKLYAIINIAGLALGIACALVIFLIIKFELSFDTYHPDAERIYRMVRTTTEYGNTDYSTGVPHPMPDALRTDFPEIEA
;
A
#
# COMPACT_ATOMS: atom_id res chain seq x y z
N MET A 1 -11.41 37.05 -19.57
CA MET A 1 -10.85 36.12 -18.55
C MET A 1 -9.86 36.80 -17.59
N ASN A 2 -8.86 37.55 -18.08
CA ASN A 2 -7.85 38.21 -17.23
C ASN A 2 -8.40 39.17 -16.16
N SER A 3 -9.53 39.83 -16.42
CA SER A 3 -10.12 40.81 -15.51
C SER A 3 -10.64 40.18 -14.22
N TYR A 4 -11.25 38.99 -14.31
CA TYR A 4 -11.82 38.28 -13.16
C TYR A 4 -10.74 37.71 -12.24
N ILE A 5 -9.67 37.14 -12.81
CA ILE A 5 -8.53 36.62 -12.04
C ILE A 5 -7.83 37.78 -11.30
N ARG A 6 -7.62 38.92 -11.96
CA ARG A 6 -7.07 40.12 -11.30
C ARG A 6 -7.97 40.65 -10.19
N PHE A 7 -9.29 40.63 -10.40
CA PHE A 7 -10.25 41.10 -9.40
C PHE A 7 -10.28 40.18 -8.18
N ALA A 8 -10.30 38.86 -8.38
CA ALA A 8 -10.22 37.87 -7.32
C ALA A 8 -8.92 38.00 -6.51
N LEU A 9 -7.76 38.11 -7.17
CA LEU A 9 -6.47 38.32 -6.50
C LEU A 9 -6.43 39.61 -5.68
N ARG A 10 -7.04 40.69 -6.18
CA ARG A 10 -7.08 41.97 -5.45
C ARG A 10 -8.03 41.92 -4.24
N ASN A 11 -9.12 41.17 -4.35
CA ASN A 11 -10.06 40.91 -3.25
C ASN A 11 -9.41 40.02 -2.16
N MET A 12 -8.71 38.96 -2.56
CA MET A 12 -7.95 38.09 -1.65
C MET A 12 -6.83 38.84 -0.93
N ARG A 13 -6.20 39.82 -1.61
CA ARG A 13 -5.19 40.71 -0.99
C ARG A 13 -5.76 41.71 0.01
N LYS A 14 -7.05 42.06 -0.05
CA LYS A 14 -7.71 42.88 0.98
C LYS A 14 -8.00 42.08 2.24
N ASN A 15 -8.43 40.83 2.10
CA ASN A 15 -8.77 39.94 3.21
C ASN A 15 -7.72 38.82 3.39
N LYS A 16 -6.45 39.21 3.61
CA LYS A 16 -5.29 38.30 3.61
C LYS A 16 -5.42 37.17 4.63
N LEU A 17 -5.90 37.46 5.83
CA LEU A 17 -6.01 36.46 6.90
C LEU A 17 -6.99 35.34 6.54
N TYR A 18 -8.19 35.70 6.07
CA TYR A 18 -9.20 34.74 5.62
C TYR A 18 -8.75 33.93 4.40
N ALA A 19 -8.05 34.57 3.46
CA ALA A 19 -7.51 33.87 2.29
C ALA A 19 -6.42 32.87 2.70
N ILE A 20 -5.51 33.25 3.61
CA ILE A 20 -4.43 32.38 4.09
C ILE A 20 -5.00 31.15 4.80
N ILE A 21 -5.95 31.33 5.71
CA ILE A 21 -6.54 30.20 6.47
C ILE A 21 -7.22 29.21 5.52
N ASN A 22 -8.02 29.69 4.57
CA ASN A 22 -8.70 28.81 3.62
C ASN A 22 -7.73 28.09 2.67
N ILE A 23 -6.73 28.80 2.14
CA ILE A 23 -5.74 28.20 1.23
C ILE A 23 -4.86 27.20 1.99
N ALA A 24 -4.43 27.52 3.22
CA ALA A 24 -3.62 26.64 4.03
C ALA A 24 -4.38 25.37 4.42
N GLY A 25 -5.64 25.49 4.84
CA GLY A 25 -6.48 24.34 5.14
C GLY A 25 -6.72 23.45 3.92
N LEU A 26 -7.00 24.05 2.77
CA LEU A 26 -7.16 23.30 1.51
C LEU A 26 -5.86 22.61 1.09
N ALA A 27 -4.73 23.32 1.15
CA ALA A 27 -3.43 22.77 0.80
C ALA A 27 -3.04 21.62 1.72
N LEU A 28 -3.28 21.75 3.02
CA LEU A 28 -3.01 20.70 3.99
C LEU A 28 -3.89 19.46 3.76
N GLY A 29 -5.19 19.66 3.48
CA GLY A 29 -6.10 18.57 3.15
C GLY A 29 -5.67 17.79 1.91
N ILE A 30 -5.28 18.51 0.84
CA ILE A 30 -4.77 17.91 -0.40
C ILE A 30 -3.44 17.18 -0.14
N ALA A 31 -2.54 17.77 0.64
CA ALA A 31 -1.26 17.15 0.98
C ALA A 31 -1.45 15.84 1.76
N CYS A 32 -2.31 15.85 2.79
CA CYS A 32 -2.63 14.64 3.56
C CYS A 32 -3.25 13.55 2.67
N ALA A 33 -4.21 13.92 1.81
CA ALA A 33 -4.83 12.97 0.89
C ALA A 33 -3.81 12.34 -0.09
N LEU A 34 -2.87 13.14 -0.61
CA LEU A 34 -1.81 12.65 -1.49
C LEU A 34 -0.84 11.70 -0.78
N VAL A 35 -0.46 12.00 0.47
CA VAL A 35 0.41 11.13 1.26
C VAL A 35 -0.26 9.78 1.50
N ILE A 36 -1.53 9.79 1.93
CA ILE A 36 -2.30 8.56 2.15
C ILE A 36 -2.43 7.76 0.85
N PHE A 37 -2.76 8.43 -0.26
CA PHE A 37 -2.86 7.79 -1.57
C PHE A 37 -1.54 7.13 -1.98
N LEU A 38 -0.40 7.81 -1.76
CA LEU A 38 0.91 7.27 -2.09
C LEU A 38 1.24 6.02 -1.26
N ILE A 39 0.92 6.02 0.03
CA ILE A 39 1.10 4.87 0.91
C ILE A 39 0.26 3.69 0.44
N ILE A 40 -1.03 3.92 0.18
CA ILE A 40 -1.94 2.88 -0.32
C ILE A 40 -1.45 2.31 -1.65
N LYS A 41 -1.02 3.19 -2.57
CA LYS A 41 -0.45 2.78 -3.86
C LYS A 41 0.82 1.94 -3.66
N PHE A 42 1.66 2.30 -2.70
CA PHE A 42 2.88 1.57 -2.38
C PHE A 42 2.58 0.18 -1.81
N GLU A 43 1.71 0.08 -0.81
CA GLU A 43 1.26 -1.18 -0.21
C GLU A 43 0.65 -2.12 -1.26
N LEU A 44 -0.31 -1.63 -2.06
CA LEU A 44 -0.94 -2.42 -3.13
C LEU A 44 0.06 -2.84 -4.22
N SER A 45 1.10 -2.04 -4.45
CA SER A 45 2.12 -2.35 -5.45
C SER A 45 3.06 -3.48 -5.01
N PHE A 46 3.22 -3.77 -3.71
CA PHE A 46 4.00 -4.93 -3.26
C PHE A 46 3.32 -6.25 -3.64
N ASP A 47 2.01 -6.34 -3.43
CA ASP A 47 1.23 -7.54 -3.80
C ASP A 47 1.25 -7.80 -5.31
N THR A 48 1.56 -6.78 -6.13
CA THR A 48 1.63 -6.91 -7.59
C THR A 48 3.06 -7.00 -8.15
N TYR A 49 4.10 -6.96 -7.31
CA TYR A 49 5.49 -6.96 -7.80
C TYR A 49 5.96 -8.34 -8.27
N HIS A 50 5.34 -9.40 -7.77
CA HIS A 50 5.63 -10.76 -8.23
C HIS A 50 4.75 -11.09 -9.45
N PRO A 51 5.35 -11.33 -10.65
CA PRO A 51 4.60 -11.95 -11.74
C PRO A 51 4.01 -13.28 -11.23
N ASP A 52 2.77 -13.56 -11.60
CA ASP A 52 1.99 -14.72 -11.15
C ASP A 52 1.66 -14.78 -9.64
N ALA A 53 1.46 -13.62 -8.99
CA ALA A 53 1.08 -13.54 -7.56
C ALA A 53 -0.09 -14.46 -7.14
N GLU A 54 -1.04 -14.75 -8.04
CA GLU A 54 -2.15 -15.69 -7.80
C GLU A 54 -1.70 -17.15 -7.62
N ARG A 55 -0.51 -17.50 -8.12
CA ARG A 55 0.09 -18.84 -8.05
C ARG A 55 1.16 -18.96 -6.97
N ILE A 56 1.46 -17.87 -6.25
CA ILE A 56 2.46 -17.84 -5.19
C ILE A 56 1.78 -18.14 -3.85
N TYR A 57 2.12 -19.30 -3.28
CA TYR A 57 1.62 -19.72 -1.97
C TYR A 57 2.76 -19.77 -0.95
N ARG A 58 2.49 -19.29 0.27
CA ARG A 58 3.44 -19.41 1.38
C ARG A 58 3.22 -20.73 2.12
N MET A 59 4.26 -21.55 2.21
CA MET A 59 4.23 -22.77 3.02
C MET A 59 4.16 -22.42 4.51
N VAL A 60 3.25 -23.09 5.22
CA VAL A 60 3.09 -22.96 6.66
C VAL A 60 3.10 -24.36 7.25
N ARG A 61 3.92 -24.56 8.29
CA ARG A 61 3.94 -25.80 9.06
C ARG A 61 2.89 -25.70 10.16
N THR A 62 1.92 -26.59 10.12
CA THR A 62 0.94 -26.76 11.20
C THR A 62 1.38 -27.90 12.10
N THR A 63 1.55 -27.64 13.39
CA THR A 63 1.84 -28.67 14.39
C THR A 63 0.68 -28.71 15.38
N THR A 64 0.00 -29.84 15.48
CA THR A 64 -1.04 -30.05 16.48
C THR A 64 -0.48 -30.90 17.61
N GLU A 65 -0.34 -30.30 18.79
CA GLU A 65 0.15 -30.98 19.99
C GLU A 65 -0.85 -30.76 21.14
N TYR A 66 -1.30 -31.84 21.78
CA TYR A 66 -2.26 -31.80 22.90
C TYR A 66 -3.53 -30.96 22.65
N GLY A 67 -4.03 -30.94 21.42
CA GLY A 67 -5.23 -30.18 21.03
C GLY A 67 -4.99 -28.69 20.71
N ASN A 68 -3.76 -28.19 20.89
CA ASN A 68 -3.36 -26.86 20.43
C ASN A 68 -2.73 -26.98 19.05
N THR A 69 -3.15 -26.11 18.13
CA THR A 69 -2.62 -26.07 16.77
C THR A 69 -1.79 -24.83 16.59
N ASP A 70 -0.47 -25.02 16.46
CA ASP A 70 0.49 -23.95 16.20
C ASP A 70 0.83 -23.87 14.72
N TYR A 71 0.86 -22.65 14.21
CA TYR A 71 1.25 -22.33 12.84
C TYR A 71 2.64 -21.69 12.85
N SER A 72 3.60 -22.32 12.17
CA SER A 72 4.96 -21.81 12.04
C SER A 72 5.30 -21.55 10.56
N THR A 73 5.95 -20.43 10.30
CA THR A 73 6.46 -20.07 8.97
C THR A 73 7.80 -20.73 8.63
N GLY A 74 8.40 -21.45 9.58
CA GLY A 74 9.65 -22.17 9.39
C GLY A 74 9.44 -23.52 8.70
N VAL A 75 10.00 -23.68 7.51
CA VAL A 75 10.05 -24.95 6.79
C VAL A 75 11.45 -25.57 6.88
N PRO A 76 11.59 -26.92 6.92
CA PRO A 76 12.89 -27.57 6.85
C PRO A 76 13.63 -27.18 5.56
N HIS A 77 14.93 -26.92 5.66
CA HIS A 77 15.75 -26.51 4.52
C HIS A 77 15.62 -27.38 3.25
N PRO A 78 15.53 -28.73 3.33
CA PRO A 78 15.38 -29.56 2.12
C PRO A 78 13.96 -29.60 1.55
N MET A 79 12.97 -28.98 2.20
CA MET A 79 11.56 -29.05 1.79
C MET A 79 11.29 -28.50 0.38
N PRO A 80 11.88 -27.37 -0.08
CA PRO A 80 11.67 -26.88 -1.43
C PRO A 80 12.15 -27.87 -2.51
N ASP A 81 13.29 -28.52 -2.29
CA ASP A 81 13.86 -29.48 -3.25
C ASP A 81 13.07 -30.80 -3.29
N ALA A 82 12.57 -31.25 -2.13
CA ALA A 82 11.68 -32.40 -2.06
C ALA A 82 10.36 -32.15 -2.79
N LEU A 83 9.77 -30.96 -2.63
CA LEU A 83 8.52 -30.59 -3.32
C LEU A 83 8.69 -30.54 -4.83
N ARG A 84 9.82 -30.01 -5.34
CA ARG A 84 10.13 -30.04 -6.78
C ARG A 84 10.26 -31.45 -7.34
N THR A 85 10.72 -32.40 -6.53
CA THR A 85 10.97 -33.78 -6.95
C THR A 85 9.69 -34.62 -6.89
N ASP A 86 8.92 -34.48 -5.81
CA ASP A 86 7.76 -35.33 -5.52
C ASP A 86 6.45 -34.78 -6.10
N PHE A 87 6.38 -33.46 -6.37
CA PHE A 87 5.20 -32.77 -6.88
C PHE A 87 5.54 -31.91 -8.12
N PRO A 88 5.60 -32.53 -9.32
CA PRO A 88 5.98 -31.84 -10.57
C PRO A 88 4.98 -30.76 -11.02
N GLU A 89 3.83 -30.65 -10.35
CA GLU A 89 2.78 -29.65 -10.58
C GLU A 89 3.14 -28.27 -9.98
N ILE A 90 4.16 -28.23 -9.10
CA ILE A 90 4.61 -27.00 -8.43
C ILE A 90 5.80 -26.42 -9.20
N GLU A 91 5.60 -25.26 -9.83
CA GLU A 91 6.66 -24.44 -10.41
C GLU A 91 7.33 -23.64 -9.28
N ALA A 92 8.46 -24.13 -8.75
CA ALA A 92 9.20 -23.52 -7.64
C ALA A 92 10.63 -23.13 -8.03
#